data_AF-A0A8T4VFQ6-F1
#
_entry.id   AF-A0A8T4VFQ6-F1
#
_cell.length_a   1.000
_cell.length_b   1.000
_cell.length_c   1.000
_cell.angle_alpha   90.00
_cell.angle_beta   90.00
_cell.angle_gamma   90.00
#
_symmetry.space_group_name_H-M   'P 1'
#
loop_
_entity.id
_entity.type
_entity.pdbx_description
1 polymer ?
#
loop_
_entity_poly.entity_id
_entity_poly.type
_entity_poly.pdbx_seq_one_letter_code
_entity_poly.pdbx_strand_id
1 'polypeptide(L)'
;MKIKKSNQKKILSALFISVFGFILLNLAFLFVAGFVNGSQALYKLITSKQLEINDNIFFGHVFLIISILIILIISLFILKSKKIKTLYKATYFMVPLAVVYVIFGMFLSNFTVLLYIISALIFFSVLYYLHRNKQSWLYYYSLIFISIIMLIMNILKIDI
;
A
#
# COMPACT_ATOMS: atom_id res chain seq x y z
N MET A 1 9.68 -38.90 5.97
CA MET A 1 9.12 -37.77 6.76
C MET A 1 9.55 -36.38 6.22
N LYS A 2 9.31 -36.06 4.94
CA LYS A 2 9.73 -34.79 4.29
C LYS A 2 8.58 -33.81 4.00
N ILE A 3 7.32 -34.26 4.10
CA ILE A 3 6.13 -33.53 3.66
C ILE A 3 5.71 -32.44 4.68
N LYS A 4 5.78 -32.71 6.00
CA LYS A 4 5.42 -31.73 7.06
C LYS A 4 6.28 -30.46 7.04
N LYS A 5 7.57 -30.59 6.76
CA LYS A 5 8.55 -29.48 6.81
C LYS A 5 8.32 -28.44 5.70
N SER A 6 7.75 -28.85 4.56
CA SER A 6 7.44 -27.95 3.43
C SER A 6 6.24 -27.06 3.72
N ASN A 7 5.16 -27.64 4.23
CA ASN A 7 3.93 -26.89 4.54
C ASN A 7 4.14 -25.91 5.71
N GLN A 8 4.91 -26.31 6.73
CA GLN A 8 5.28 -25.43 7.84
C GLN A 8 6.02 -24.17 7.35
N LYS A 9 6.97 -24.32 6.42
CA LYS A 9 7.69 -23.18 5.85
C LYS A 9 6.78 -22.23 5.06
N LYS A 10 5.78 -22.77 4.35
CA LYS A 10 4.81 -21.95 3.63
C LYS A 10 3.95 -21.13 4.60
N ILE A 11 3.36 -21.79 5.60
CA ILE A 11 2.54 -21.12 6.61
C ILE A 11 3.34 -20.06 7.36
N LEU A 12 4.58 -20.38 7.76
CA LEU A 12 5.45 -19.41 8.45
C LEU A 12 5.80 -18.21 7.56
N SER A 13 6.04 -18.44 6.27
CA SER A 13 6.30 -17.35 5.31
C SER A 13 5.07 -16.46 5.11
N ALA A 14 3.88 -17.05 5.05
CA ALA A 14 2.62 -16.31 4.94
C ALA A 14 2.38 -15.45 6.19
N LEU A 15 2.51 -16.03 7.38
CA LEU A 15 2.42 -15.30 8.65
C LEU A 15 3.44 -14.16 8.73
N PHE A 16 4.68 -14.40 8.31
CA PHE A 16 5.71 -13.38 8.26
C PHE A 16 5.28 -12.22 7.36
N ILE A 17 4.82 -12.51 6.13
CA ILE A 17 4.35 -11.48 5.20
C ILE A 17 3.19 -10.69 5.80
N SER A 18 2.20 -11.34 6.42
CA SER A 18 1.07 -10.65 7.04
C SER A 18 1.50 -9.72 8.16
N VAL A 19 2.31 -10.21 9.11
CA VAL A 19 2.72 -9.42 10.28
C VAL A 19 3.62 -8.27 9.86
N PHE A 20 4.70 -8.56 9.14
CA PHE A 20 5.66 -7.53 8.75
C PHE A 20 5.12 -6.61 7.66
N GLY A 21 4.27 -7.12 6.77
CA GLY A 21 3.59 -6.32 5.76
C GLY A 21 2.59 -5.35 6.38
N PHE A 22 1.84 -5.78 7.40
CA PHE A 22 0.97 -4.91 8.16
C PHE A 22 1.75 -3.83 8.92
N ILE A 23 2.84 -4.19 9.61
CA ILE A 23 3.71 -3.23 10.29
C ILE A 23 4.24 -2.20 9.27
N LEU A 24 4.74 -2.67 8.14
CA LEU A 24 5.30 -1.82 7.10
C LEU A 24 4.25 -0.89 6.48
N LEU A 25 3.02 -1.37 6.31
CA LEU A 25 1.91 -0.58 5.83
C LEU A 25 1.56 0.57 6.80
N ASN A 26 1.48 0.27 8.10
CA ASN A 26 1.25 1.28 9.13
C ASN A 26 2.38 2.31 9.16
N LEU A 27 3.64 1.86 9.04
CA LEU A 27 4.78 2.76 8.93
C LEU A 27 4.70 3.65 7.69
N ALA A 28 4.25 3.12 6.55
CA ALA A 28 4.07 3.89 5.33
C ALA A 28 2.97 4.95 5.49
N PHE A 29 1.83 4.62 6.09
CA PHE A 29 0.77 5.60 6.37
C PHE A 29 1.20 6.63 7.41
N LEU A 30 1.90 6.22 8.46
CA LEU A 30 2.47 7.14 9.46
C LEU A 30 3.47 8.09 8.81
N PHE A 31 4.29 7.60 7.87
CA PHE A 31 5.18 8.44 7.08
C PHE A 31 4.39 9.47 6.24
N VAL A 32 3.35 9.06 5.52
CA VAL A 32 2.50 9.98 4.74
C VAL A 32 1.88 11.04 5.64
N ALA A 33 1.21 10.62 6.72
CA ALA A 33 0.56 11.54 7.65
C ALA A 33 1.57 12.49 8.31
N GLY A 34 2.71 11.96 8.77
CA GLY A 34 3.78 12.75 9.37
C GLY A 34 4.40 13.74 8.38
N PHE A 35 4.59 13.35 7.13
CA PHE A 35 5.14 14.22 6.09
C PHE A 35 4.18 15.35 5.74
N VAL A 36 2.90 15.04 5.48
CA VAL A 36 1.88 16.06 5.15
C VAL A 36 1.69 17.04 6.31
N ASN A 37 1.45 16.54 7.52
CA ASN A 37 1.23 17.38 8.70
C ASN A 37 2.49 18.15 9.10
N GLY A 38 3.66 17.52 9.01
CA GLY A 38 4.94 18.15 9.29
C GLY A 38 5.26 19.28 8.30
N SER A 39 5.00 19.08 7.01
CA SER A 39 5.18 20.12 6.00
C SER A 39 4.24 21.31 6.20
N GLN A 40 2.99 21.07 6.57
CA GLN A 40 2.05 22.14 6.93
C GLN A 40 2.49 22.92 8.18
N ALA A 41 2.96 22.21 9.21
CA ALA A 41 3.47 22.84 10.43
C ALA A 41 4.71 23.69 10.16
N LEU A 42 5.66 23.18 9.35
CA LEU A 42 6.85 23.93 8.94
C LEU A 42 6.48 25.18 8.13
N TYR A 43 5.55 25.08 7.19
CA TYR A 43 5.07 26.23 6.43
C TYR A 43 4.48 27.32 7.35
N LYS A 44 3.63 26.91 8.31
CA LYS A 44 3.05 27.82 9.29
C LYS A 44 4.12 28.53 10.14
N LEU A 45 5.17 27.80 10.55
CA LEU A 45 6.28 28.36 11.33
C LEU A 45 7.11 29.37 10.52
N ILE A 46 7.35 29.08 9.24
CA ILE A 46 8.20 29.93 8.38
C ILE A 46 7.46 31.20 7.95
N THR A 47 6.20 31.08 7.53
CA THR A 47 5.47 32.22 6.92
C THR A 47 4.66 33.01 7.95
N SER A 48 4.48 32.50 9.17
CA SER A 48 3.57 33.06 10.20
C SER A 48 2.13 33.30 9.72
N LYS A 49 1.80 32.80 8.53
CA LYS A 49 0.52 32.96 7.86
C LYS A 49 -0.29 31.69 8.07
N GLN A 50 -1.53 31.84 8.49
CA GLN A 50 -2.48 30.74 8.52
C GLN A 50 -2.89 30.44 7.08
N LEU A 51 -2.73 29.19 6.64
CA LEU A 51 -3.25 28.75 5.35
C LEU A 51 -4.77 28.94 5.37
N GLU A 52 -5.29 29.64 4.37
CA GLU A 52 -6.72 29.68 4.12
C GLU A 52 -7.21 28.27 3.78
N ILE A 53 -8.51 27.99 3.98
CA ILE A 53 -9.07 26.64 3.82
C ILE A 53 -8.73 26.05 2.44
N ASN A 54 -8.80 26.86 1.39
CA ASN A 54 -8.54 26.42 0.02
C ASN A 54 -7.05 26.13 -0.24
N ASP A 55 -6.16 26.97 0.30
CA ASP A 55 -4.71 26.77 0.21
C ASP A 55 -4.26 25.53 1.00
N ASN A 56 -4.88 25.29 2.16
CA ASN A 56 -4.60 24.13 3.00
C ASN A 56 -4.96 22.82 2.31
N ILE A 57 -6.11 22.80 1.61
CA ILE A 57 -6.55 21.65 0.81
C ILE A 57 -5.56 21.41 -0.33
N PHE A 58 -5.24 22.43 -1.13
CA PHE A 58 -4.30 22.26 -2.25
C PHE A 58 -2.93 21.79 -1.78
N PHE A 59 -2.39 22.41 -0.72
CA PHE A 59 -1.12 22.03 -0.12
C PHE A 59 -1.15 20.57 0.38
N GLY A 60 -2.19 20.17 1.09
CA GLY A 60 -2.37 18.79 1.55
C GLY A 60 -2.31 17.76 0.42
N HIS A 61 -3.01 18.03 -0.70
CA HIS A 61 -3.02 17.13 -1.86
C HIS A 61 -1.65 17.03 -2.54
N VAL A 62 -0.93 18.15 -2.68
CA VAL A 62 0.41 18.15 -3.30
C VAL A 62 1.39 17.30 -2.48
N PHE A 63 1.44 17.49 -1.16
CA PHE A 63 2.35 16.72 -0.30
C PHE A 63 1.95 15.25 -0.19
N LEU A 64 0.66 14.94 -0.28
CA LEU A 64 0.17 13.57 -0.40
C LEU A 64 0.68 12.91 -1.68
N ILE A 65 0.55 13.56 -2.83
CA ILE A 65 1.05 13.05 -4.12
C ILE A 65 2.56 12.83 -4.07
N ILE A 66 3.32 13.78 -3.49
CA ILE A 66 4.77 13.65 -3.31
C ILE A 66 5.11 12.43 -2.43
N SER A 67 4.40 12.24 -1.32
CA SER A 67 4.62 11.10 -0.41
C SER A 67 4.39 9.76 -1.13
N ILE A 68 3.32 9.69 -1.93
CA ILE A 68 3.00 8.52 -2.74
C ILE A 68 4.08 8.24 -3.77
N LEU A 69 4.57 9.27 -4.47
CA LEU A 69 5.66 9.11 -5.43
C LEU A 69 6.92 8.59 -4.75
N ILE A 70 7.27 9.11 -3.58
CA ILE A 70 8.41 8.63 -2.78
C ILE A 70 8.23 7.14 -2.43
N ILE A 71 7.06 6.74 -1.94
CA ILE A 71 6.77 5.35 -1.58
C ILE A 71 6.86 4.44 -2.80
N LEU A 72 6.30 4.85 -3.94
CA LEU A 72 6.36 4.08 -5.19
C LEU A 72 7.79 3.92 -5.68
N ILE A 73 8.60 4.99 -5.65
CA ILE A 73 10.01 4.95 -6.04
C ILE A 73 10.78 3.97 -5.14
N ILE A 74 10.66 4.10 -3.82
CA ILE A 74 11.32 3.20 -2.86
C ILE A 74 10.89 1.75 -3.10
N SER A 75 9.58 1.52 -3.28
CA SER A 75 9.04 0.19 -3.55
C SER A 75 9.61 -0.40 -4.84
N LEU A 76 9.72 0.39 -5.90
CA LEU A 76 10.30 -0.04 -7.17
C LEU A 76 11.78 -0.43 -7.02
N PHE A 77 12.58 0.35 -6.29
CA PHE A 77 13.97 0.02 -6.02
C PHE A 77 14.11 -1.32 -5.29
N ILE A 78 13.28 -1.57 -4.27
CA ILE A 78 13.29 -2.79 -3.48
C ILE A 78 12.87 -4.01 -4.32
N LEU A 79 11.79 -3.87 -5.11
CA LEU A 79 11.28 -4.95 -5.95
C LEU A 79 12.27 -5.32 -7.06
N LYS A 80 12.95 -4.34 -7.66
CA LYS A 80 13.99 -4.57 -8.69
C LYS A 80 15.32 -5.09 -8.13
N SER A 81 15.63 -4.86 -6.86
CA SER A 81 16.92 -5.23 -6.28
C SER A 81 17.15 -6.75 -6.29
N LYS A 82 18.22 -7.24 -6.93
CA LYS A 82 18.57 -8.67 -6.94
C LYS A 82 19.07 -9.18 -5.58
N LYS A 83 19.51 -8.29 -4.69
CA LYS A 83 20.08 -8.64 -3.37
C LYS A 83 19.01 -9.01 -2.33
N ILE A 84 17.76 -8.60 -2.56
CA ILE A 84 16.68 -8.78 -1.60
C ILE A 84 15.97 -10.13 -1.85
N LYS A 85 15.83 -10.94 -0.79
CA LYS A 85 15.14 -12.24 -0.88
C LYS A 85 13.66 -12.05 -1.21
N THR A 86 13.10 -13.02 -1.91
CA THR A 86 11.70 -13.00 -2.38
C THR A 86 10.68 -12.79 -1.26
N LEU A 87 10.93 -13.31 -0.06
CA LEU A 87 10.08 -13.10 1.12
C LEU A 87 9.92 -11.61 1.46
N TYR A 88 11.03 -10.88 1.55
CA TYR A 88 11.02 -9.45 1.85
C TYR A 88 10.39 -8.66 0.71
N LYS A 89 10.67 -9.02 -0.55
CA LYS A 89 10.01 -8.36 -1.69
C LYS A 89 8.50 -8.53 -1.69
N ALA A 90 8.00 -9.73 -1.38
CA ALA A 90 6.57 -9.99 -1.26
C ALA A 90 5.94 -9.20 -0.09
N THR A 91 6.69 -9.01 1.00
CA THR A 91 6.27 -8.15 2.11
C THR A 91 6.17 -6.68 1.66
N TYR A 92 7.21 -6.16 1.01
CA TYR A 92 7.23 -4.79 0.48
C TYR A 92 6.20 -4.55 -0.62
N PHE A 93 5.84 -5.58 -1.39
CA PHE A 93 4.83 -5.51 -2.44
C PHE A 93 3.43 -5.13 -1.92
N MET A 94 3.14 -5.39 -0.63
CA MET A 94 1.89 -4.99 -0.02
C MET A 94 1.72 -3.47 0.04
N VAL A 95 2.81 -2.72 0.22
CA VAL A 95 2.79 -1.26 0.34
C VAL A 95 2.29 -0.56 -0.93
N PRO A 96 2.91 -0.74 -2.12
CA PRO A 96 2.43 -0.08 -3.33
C PRO A 96 1.03 -0.56 -3.72
N LEU A 97 0.67 -1.82 -3.46
CA LEU A 97 -0.71 -2.30 -3.67
C LEU A 97 -1.72 -1.57 -2.79
N ALA A 98 -1.41 -1.45 -1.50
CA ALA A 98 -2.27 -0.75 -0.56
C ALA A 98 -2.42 0.73 -0.92
N VAL A 99 -1.32 1.40 -1.27
CA VAL A 99 -1.33 2.79 -1.73
C VAL A 99 -2.24 2.96 -2.95
N VAL A 100 -2.15 2.06 -3.93
CA VAL A 100 -3.05 2.07 -5.09
C VAL A 100 -4.51 1.94 -4.66
N TYR A 101 -4.85 0.97 -3.82
CA TYR A 101 -6.23 0.81 -3.33
C TYR A 101 -6.72 2.04 -2.55
N VAL A 102 -5.89 2.62 -1.70
CA VAL A 102 -6.24 3.80 -0.90
C VAL A 102 -6.46 5.03 -1.79
N ILE A 103 -5.62 5.26 -2.81
CA ILE A 103 -5.83 6.32 -3.80
C ILE A 103 -7.21 6.17 -4.44
N PHE A 104 -7.51 4.99 -4.99
CA PHE A 104 -8.81 4.76 -5.63
C PHE A 104 -9.95 4.88 -4.63
N GLY A 105 -9.77 4.41 -3.39
CA GLY A 105 -10.74 4.57 -2.30
C GLY A 105 -11.04 6.04 -2.00
N MET A 106 -10.03 6.91 -1.96
CA MET A 106 -10.21 8.34 -1.75
C MET A 106 -10.96 9.00 -2.91
N PHE A 107 -10.50 8.79 -4.15
CA PHE A 107 -11.08 9.44 -5.33
C PHE A 107 -12.47 8.92 -5.73
N LEU A 108 -12.76 7.64 -5.49
CA LEU A 108 -14.03 7.00 -5.83
C LEU A 108 -14.93 6.73 -4.63
N SER A 109 -14.65 7.33 -3.48
CA SER A 109 -15.46 7.23 -2.27
C SER A 109 -16.95 7.51 -2.54
N ASN A 110 -17.26 8.47 -3.41
CA ASN A 110 -18.63 8.83 -3.80
C ASN A 110 -19.29 7.83 -4.78
N PHE A 111 -18.52 6.97 -5.45
CA PHE A 111 -18.99 6.04 -6.48
C PHE A 111 -18.64 4.59 -6.11
N THR A 112 -19.31 4.07 -5.09
CA THR A 112 -19.01 2.74 -4.50
C THR A 112 -18.98 1.60 -5.54
N VAL A 113 -19.91 1.59 -6.50
CA VAL A 113 -19.96 0.58 -7.57
C VAL A 113 -18.72 0.66 -8.46
N LEU A 114 -18.34 1.89 -8.86
CA LEU A 114 -17.18 2.12 -9.72
C LEU A 114 -15.87 1.76 -9.02
N LEU A 115 -15.78 2.02 -7.70
CA LEU A 115 -14.66 1.62 -6.86
C LEU A 115 -14.45 0.09 -6.89
N TYR A 116 -15.52 -0.70 -6.74
CA TYR A 116 -15.40 -2.17 -6.76
C TYR A 116 -15.01 -2.70 -8.15
N ILE A 117 -15.57 -2.14 -9.22
CA ILE A 117 -15.23 -2.54 -10.60
C ILE A 117 -13.75 -2.28 -10.88
N ILE A 118 -13.26 -1.08 -10.56
CA ILE A 118 -11.85 -0.73 -10.79
C ILE A 118 -10.93 -1.55 -9.89
N SER A 119 -11.28 -1.74 -8.62
CA SER A 119 -10.48 -2.56 -7.70
C SER A 119 -10.38 -4.01 -8.17
N ALA A 120 -11.47 -4.59 -8.68
CA ALA A 120 -11.47 -5.92 -9.27
C ALA A 120 -10.59 -5.97 -10.52
N LEU A 121 -10.68 -4.97 -11.40
CA LEU A 121 -9.85 -4.88 -12.61
C LEU A 121 -8.36 -4.81 -12.26
N ILE A 122 -7.99 -4.02 -11.26
CA ILE A 122 -6.61 -3.95 -10.75
C ILE A 122 -6.17 -5.30 -10.19
N PHE A 123 -6.99 -5.92 -9.34
CA PHE A 123 -6.70 -7.24 -8.77
C PHE A 123 -6.43 -8.28 -9.86
N PHE A 124 -7.33 -8.42 -10.84
CA PHE A 124 -7.18 -9.38 -11.94
C PHE A 124 -6.00 -9.03 -12.84
N SER A 125 -5.73 -7.75 -13.10
CA SER A 125 -4.57 -7.31 -13.90
C SER A 125 -3.25 -7.67 -13.23
N VAL A 126 -3.13 -7.43 -11.91
CA VAL A 126 -1.94 -7.80 -11.15
C VAL A 126 -1.82 -9.31 -11.05
N LEU A 127 -2.91 -10.04 -10.82
CA LEU A 127 -2.92 -11.49 -10.77
C LEU A 127 -2.45 -12.09 -12.10
N TYR A 128 -2.96 -11.57 -13.22
CA TYR A 128 -2.53 -11.95 -14.56
C TYR A 128 -1.04 -11.66 -14.78
N TYR A 129 -0.54 -10.49 -14.37
CA TYR A 129 0.87 -10.14 -14.45
C TYR A 129 1.75 -11.12 -13.65
N LEU A 130 1.36 -11.47 -12.42
CA LEU A 130 2.08 -12.43 -11.58
C LEU A 130 2.09 -13.82 -12.22
N HIS A 131 0.96 -14.23 -12.82
CA HIS A 131 0.82 -15.50 -13.52
C HIS A 131 1.70 -15.60 -14.75
N ARG A 132 1.62 -14.60 -15.64
CA ARG A 132 2.41 -14.53 -16.87
C ARG A 132 3.91 -14.58 -16.58
N ASN A 133 4.35 -13.90 -15.53
CA ASN A 133 5.76 -13.84 -15.14
C ASN A 133 6.20 -14.98 -14.20
N LYS A 134 5.33 -15.98 -13.94
CA LYS A 134 5.59 -17.12 -13.06
C LYS A 134 6.21 -16.72 -11.71
N GLN A 135 5.70 -15.63 -11.13
CA GLN A 135 6.20 -15.10 -9.87
C GLN A 135 5.99 -16.10 -8.72
N SER A 136 6.73 -15.91 -7.63
CA SER A 136 6.59 -16.76 -6.44
C SER A 136 5.18 -16.67 -5.84
N TRP A 137 4.67 -17.78 -5.31
CA TRP A 137 3.37 -17.86 -4.63
C TRP A 137 3.20 -16.81 -3.51
N LEU A 138 4.31 -16.35 -2.91
CA LEU A 138 4.32 -15.30 -1.88
C LEU A 138 3.73 -13.98 -2.38
N TYR A 139 3.94 -13.61 -3.65
CA TYR A 139 3.35 -12.38 -4.20
C TYR A 139 1.84 -12.48 -4.38
N TYR A 140 1.34 -13.67 -4.73
CA TYR A 140 -0.11 -13.93 -4.81
C TYR A 140 -0.74 -13.86 -3.43
N TYR A 141 -0.05 -14.41 -2.42
CA TYR A 141 -0.48 -14.29 -1.03
C TYR A 141 -0.60 -12.81 -0.62
N SER A 142 0.45 -12.01 -0.86
CA SER A 142 0.42 -10.57 -0.58
C SER A 142 -0.72 -9.84 -1.28
N LEU A 143 -0.96 -10.13 -2.56
CA LEU A 143 -2.05 -9.54 -3.35
C LEU A 143 -3.42 -9.89 -2.77
N ILE A 144 -3.68 -11.18 -2.54
CA ILE A 144 -4.96 -11.64 -2.00
C ILE A 144 -5.18 -11.07 -0.59
N PHE A 145 -4.17 -11.12 0.26
CA PHE A 145 -4.24 -10.64 1.64
C PHE A 145 -4.56 -9.16 1.70
N ILE A 146 -3.84 -8.31 0.95
CA ILE A 146 -4.08 -6.86 0.97
C ILE A 146 -5.43 -6.51 0.34
N SER A 147 -5.83 -7.18 -0.73
CA SER A 147 -7.14 -6.96 -1.36
C SER A 147 -8.29 -7.32 -0.41
N ILE A 148 -8.18 -8.42 0.34
CA ILE A 148 -9.17 -8.79 1.36
C ILE A 148 -9.21 -7.75 2.48
N ILE A 149 -8.05 -7.32 3.00
CA ILE A 149 -7.99 -6.29 4.03
C ILE A 149 -8.68 -5.01 3.55
N MET A 150 -8.34 -4.51 2.36
CA MET A 150 -8.91 -3.28 1.82
C MET A 150 -10.42 -3.41 1.59
N LEU A 151 -10.88 -4.56 1.11
CA LEU A 151 -12.31 -4.84 0.96
C LEU A 151 -13.03 -4.81 2.32
N ILE A 152 -12.47 -5.46 3.34
CA ILE A 152 -13.02 -5.47 4.70
C ILE A 152 -13.08 -4.05 5.27
N MET A 153 -11.99 -3.28 5.16
CA MET A 153 -11.94 -1.90 5.65
C MET A 153 -13.00 -1.03 4.98
N ASN A 154 -13.19 -1.18 3.67
CA ASN A 154 -14.20 -0.45 2.93
C ASN A 154 -15.63 -0.84 3.34
N ILE A 155 -15.94 -2.13 3.49
CA ILE A 155 -17.26 -2.62 3.92
C ILE A 155 -17.59 -2.15 5.34
N LEU A 156 -16.60 -2.18 6.23
CA LEU A 156 -16.75 -1.75 7.63
C LEU A 156 -16.73 -0.22 7.80
N LYS A 157 -16.54 0.54 6.72
CA LYS A 157 -16.37 2.01 6.74
C LYS A 157 -15.31 2.44 7.75
N ILE A 158 -14.22 1.68 7.83
CA ILE A 158 -13.06 2.07 8.62
C ILE A 158 -12.33 3.12 7.80
N ASP A 159 -12.37 4.36 8.29
CA ASP A 159 -11.60 5.45 7.72
C ASP A 159 -10.10 5.14 7.86
N ILE A 160 -9.35 5.33 6.76
CA ILE A 160 -7.89 5.21 6.69
C ILE A 160 -7.28 6.60 6.81
#